data_AF-A0A2N1JJP2-F1
#
_entry.id   AF-A0A2N1JJP2-F1
#
_cell.length_a   1.000
_cell.length_b   1.000
_cell.length_c   1.000
_cell.angle_alpha   90.00
_cell.angle_beta   90.00
_cell.angle_gamma   90.00
#
_symmetry.space_group_name_H-M   'P 1'
#
loop_
_entity.id
_entity.type
_entity.pdbx_description
1 polymer ?
#
loop_
_entity_poly.entity_id
_entity_poly.type
_entity_poly.pdbx_seq_one_letter_code
_entity_poly.pdbx_strand_id
1 'polypeptide(L)'
;MLEHLDGHSNYTYLIWRGADPSSTVGYREPATDSFMQAAGSADAMTVEVRIPGPDGESRLYTVGRPELSEASTTLIPINDTRAARVHSNEVFTVDEAATIFYTYYLTDNVSQPYVLRELDLSQELSELR
;
A
#
# COMPACT_ATOMS: atom_id res chain seq x y z
N MET A 1 -1.80 15.12 -2.59
CA MET A 1 -2.67 13.91 -2.48
C MET A 1 -2.23 13.03 -1.32
N LEU A 2 -1.08 12.35 -1.40
CA LEU A 2 -0.54 11.58 -0.28
C LEU A 2 -0.11 12.49 0.89
N GLU A 3 0.30 13.74 0.63
CA GLU A 3 0.67 14.69 1.70
C GLU A 3 -0.48 15.08 2.64
N HIS A 4 -1.71 14.68 2.33
CA HIS A 4 -2.87 14.90 3.20
C HIS A 4 -3.04 13.80 4.25
N LEU A 5 -2.30 12.68 4.16
CA LEU A 5 -2.30 11.66 5.20
C LEU A 5 -1.54 12.17 6.43
N ASP A 6 -2.21 12.20 7.57
CA ASP A 6 -1.71 12.78 8.81
C ASP A 6 -1.59 11.75 9.95
N GLY A 7 -2.07 10.52 9.77
CA GLY A 7 -2.09 9.48 10.80
C GLY A 7 -3.04 9.77 11.98
N HIS A 8 -3.98 10.70 11.79
CA HIS A 8 -4.90 11.22 12.82
C HIS A 8 -6.35 11.40 12.36
N SER A 9 -6.58 11.92 11.16
CA SER A 9 -7.91 12.17 10.61
C SER A 9 -8.03 11.67 9.17
N ASN A 10 -6.91 11.61 8.45
CA ASN A 10 -6.79 11.02 7.13
C ASN A 10 -5.69 9.96 7.18
N TYR A 11 -6.12 8.69 7.10
CA TYR A 11 -5.24 7.56 7.37
C TYR A 11 -4.78 6.84 6.13
N THR A 12 -5.65 6.71 5.12
CA THR A 12 -5.42 5.83 3.99
C THR A 12 -5.72 6.51 2.66
N TYR A 13 -4.98 6.10 1.64
CA TYR A 13 -5.20 6.50 0.25
C TYR A 13 -5.05 5.29 -0.64
N LEU A 14 -5.93 5.12 -1.64
CA LEU A 14 -5.96 3.94 -2.51
C LEU A 14 -6.22 4.36 -3.97
N ILE A 15 -5.53 3.71 -4.91
CA ILE A 15 -5.75 3.83 -6.36
C ILE A 15 -5.98 2.48 -7.00
N TRP A 16 -6.82 2.44 -8.02
CA TRP A 16 -7.08 1.28 -8.86
C TRP A 16 -7.46 1.72 -10.26
N ARG A 17 -7.33 0.82 -11.23
CA ARG A 17 -7.79 1.06 -12.59
C ARG A 17 -9.29 0.78 -12.67
N GLY A 18 -10.06 1.76 -13.16
CA GLY A 18 -11.48 1.58 -13.43
C GLY A 18 -11.70 0.58 -14.57
N ALA A 19 -12.81 -0.16 -14.51
CA ALA A 19 -13.12 -1.23 -15.45
C ALA A 19 -13.38 -0.72 -16.89
N ASP A 20 -13.90 0.50 -17.02
CA ASP A 20 -14.21 1.14 -18.30
C ASP A 20 -13.74 2.60 -18.31
N PRO A 21 -12.70 2.96 -19.07
CA PRO A 21 -12.20 4.33 -19.13
C PRO A 21 -13.13 5.30 -19.87
N SER A 22 -14.15 4.79 -20.58
CA SER A 22 -15.13 5.60 -21.30
C SER A 22 -16.36 5.96 -20.45
N SER A 23 -16.49 5.36 -19.26
CA SER A 23 -17.66 5.50 -18.40
C SER A 23 -17.28 5.93 -16.99
N THR A 24 -17.92 6.98 -16.49
CA THR A 24 -17.78 7.38 -15.07
C THR A 24 -18.31 6.29 -14.11
N VAL A 25 -19.20 5.41 -14.57
CA VAL A 25 -19.74 4.30 -13.77
C VAL A 25 -18.70 3.20 -13.57
N GLY A 26 -17.83 2.94 -14.56
CA GLY A 26 -16.78 1.92 -14.47
C GLY A 26 -15.74 2.18 -13.38
N TYR A 27 -15.68 3.40 -12.84
CA TYR A 27 -14.85 3.76 -11.68
C TYR A 27 -15.54 3.56 -10.33
N ARG A 28 -16.85 3.26 -10.31
CA ARG A 28 -17.61 2.99 -9.07
C ARG A 28 -17.51 1.53 -8.63
N GLU A 29 -17.00 0.67 -9.49
CA GLU A 29 -16.76 -0.74 -9.17
C GLU A 29 -15.54 -0.85 -8.23
N PRO A 30 -15.66 -1.61 -7.12
CA PRO A 30 -14.57 -1.79 -6.18
C PRO A 30 -13.34 -2.43 -6.83
N ALA A 31 -12.16 -2.07 -6.33
CA ALA A 31 -10.91 -2.69 -6.73
C ALA A 31 -10.83 -4.14 -6.17
N THR A 32 -11.11 -5.15 -6.99
CA THR A 32 -11.03 -6.56 -6.55
C THR A 32 -9.68 -7.18 -6.85
N ASP A 33 -9.16 -6.95 -8.06
CA ASP A 33 -8.03 -7.75 -8.59
C ASP A 33 -6.70 -7.02 -8.47
N SER A 34 -6.70 -5.69 -8.58
CA SER A 34 -5.47 -4.90 -8.48
C SER A 34 -5.72 -3.51 -7.93
N PHE A 35 -4.91 -3.13 -6.94
CA PHE A 35 -4.88 -1.78 -6.39
C PHE A 35 -3.53 -1.51 -5.73
N MET A 36 -3.26 -0.24 -5.46
CA MET A 36 -2.20 0.20 -4.57
C MET A 36 -2.78 1.09 -3.49
N GLN A 37 -2.34 0.90 -2.25
CA GLN A 37 -2.76 1.72 -1.11
C GLN A 37 -1.58 2.14 -0.24
N ALA A 38 -1.78 3.24 0.49
CA ALA A 38 -0.88 3.71 1.51
C ALA A 38 -1.65 4.01 2.78
N ALA A 39 -0.98 3.85 3.92
CA ALA A 39 -1.49 4.28 5.21
C ALA A 39 -0.40 4.95 6.05
N GLY A 40 -0.80 5.80 7.00
CA GLY A 40 0.12 6.45 7.94
C GLY A 40 0.07 7.97 7.83
N SER A 41 1.24 8.61 7.93
CA SER A 41 1.41 10.07 7.81
C SER A 41 2.48 10.41 6.76
N ALA A 42 2.55 11.68 6.36
CA ALA A 42 3.52 12.15 5.37
C ALA A 42 4.99 11.78 5.67
N ASP A 43 5.37 11.63 6.94
CA ASP A 43 6.73 11.27 7.35
C ASP A 43 6.95 9.75 7.50
N ALA A 44 5.87 8.97 7.60
CA ALA A 44 5.93 7.53 7.82
C ALA A 44 4.69 6.84 7.24
N MET A 45 4.82 6.32 6.02
CA MET A 45 3.80 5.58 5.30
C MET A 45 4.21 4.12 5.09
N THR A 46 3.25 3.20 5.22
CA THR A 46 3.36 1.87 4.60
C THR A 46 2.68 1.90 3.24
N VAL A 47 3.21 1.16 2.27
CA VAL A 47 2.59 0.98 0.94
C VAL A 47 2.31 -0.49 0.73
N GLU A 48 1.09 -0.79 0.31
CA GLU A 48 0.65 -2.13 -0.05
C GLU A 48 0.14 -2.17 -1.48
N VAL A 49 0.33 -3.32 -2.14
CA VAL A 49 -0.13 -3.54 -3.50
C VAL A 49 -0.84 -4.88 -3.59
N ARG A 50 -1.99 -4.90 -4.25
CA ARG A 50 -2.66 -6.13 -4.69
C ARG A 50 -2.41 -6.28 -6.18
N ILE A 51 -1.88 -7.43 -6.58
CA ILE A 51 -1.62 -7.80 -7.99
C ILE A 51 -1.86 -9.30 -8.19
N PRO A 52 -2.17 -9.75 -9.43
CA PRO A 52 -2.28 -11.16 -9.75
C PRO A 52 -0.91 -11.85 -9.61
N GLY A 53 -0.90 -13.00 -8.95
CA GLY A 53 0.23 -13.91 -8.94
C GLY A 53 0.39 -14.68 -10.26
N PRO A 54 1.47 -15.48 -10.40
CA PRO A 54 1.68 -16.33 -11.59
C PRO A 54 0.58 -17.38 -11.82
N ASP A 55 -0.17 -17.72 -10.77
CA ASP A 55 -1.33 -18.61 -10.75
C ASP A 55 -2.64 -17.91 -11.14
N GLY A 56 -2.61 -16.59 -11.35
CA GLY A 56 -3.79 -15.77 -11.64
C GLY A 56 -4.55 -15.31 -10.39
N GLU A 57 -4.19 -15.81 -9.21
CA GLU A 57 -4.83 -15.42 -7.94
C GLU A 57 -4.24 -14.10 -7.44
N SER A 58 -5.11 -13.16 -7.06
CA SER A 58 -4.67 -11.85 -6.58
C SER A 58 -4.21 -11.92 -5.13
N ARG A 59 -2.98 -11.47 -4.87
CA ARG A 59 -2.35 -11.49 -3.54
C ARG A 59 -2.01 -10.07 -3.09
N LEU A 60 -1.99 -9.85 -1.78
CA LEU A 60 -1.64 -8.58 -1.17
C LEU A 60 -0.19 -8.62 -0.67
N TYR A 61 0.57 -7.57 -0.95
CA TYR A 61 1.96 -7.45 -0.54
C TYR A 61 2.22 -6.11 0.13
N THR A 62 3.08 -6.09 1.15
CA THR A 62 3.73 -4.86 1.61
C THR A 62 4.96 -4.60 0.75
N VAL A 63 5.14 -3.35 0.31
CA VAL A 63 6.30 -2.89 -0.46
C VAL A 63 7.44 -2.56 0.50
N GLY A 64 8.66 -3.00 0.19
CA GLY A 64 9.84 -2.72 1.00
C GLY A 64 11.05 -2.34 0.16
N ARG A 65 11.99 -1.62 0.77
CA ARG A 65 13.34 -1.44 0.22
C ARG A 65 14.11 -2.76 0.26
N PRO A 66 15.06 -3.02 -0.67
CA PRO A 66 15.80 -4.27 -0.74
C PRO A 66 16.82 -4.46 0.40
N GLU A 67 17.05 -3.42 1.22
CA GLU A 67 17.95 -3.50 2.37
C GLU A 67 17.46 -4.56 3.36
N LEU A 68 18.42 -5.30 3.94
CA LEU A 68 18.17 -6.14 5.10
C LEU A 68 17.75 -5.21 6.24
N SER A 69 16.44 -5.10 6.47
CA SER A 69 15.93 -4.51 7.70
C SER A 69 16.58 -5.26 8.86
N GLU A 70 17.33 -4.54 9.70
CA GLU A 70 17.45 -4.94 11.10
C GLU A 70 16.03 -5.33 11.56
N ALA A 71 15.86 -6.39 12.34
CA ALA A 71 14.55 -6.98 12.66
C ALA A 71 13.59 -6.06 13.46
N SER A 72 13.81 -4.75 13.44
CA SER A 72 12.92 -3.73 13.94
C SER A 72 11.64 -3.64 13.09
N THR A 73 10.54 -3.48 13.81
CA THR A 73 9.23 -3.21 13.24
C THR A 73 8.71 -1.88 13.77
N THR A 74 7.88 -1.22 12.97
CA THR A 74 7.23 0.04 13.29
C THR A 74 5.72 -0.12 13.16
N LEU A 75 4.96 0.58 14.00
CA LEU A 75 3.51 0.64 13.89
C LEU A 75 3.07 1.86 13.10
N ILE A 76 2.38 1.61 11.99
CA ILE A 76 1.82 2.66 11.13
C ILE A 76 0.32 2.76 11.39
N PRO A 77 -0.19 3.92 11.85
CA PRO A 77 -1.62 4.11 12.07
C PRO A 77 -2.42 3.92 10.79
N ILE A 78 -3.50 3.14 10.86
CA ILE A 78 -4.43 2.93 9.74
C ILE A 78 -5.84 3.45 10.05
N ASN A 79 -6.14 3.72 11.33
CA ASN A 79 -7.29 4.48 11.82
C ASN A 79 -7.04 4.93 13.28
N ASP A 80 -8.05 5.50 13.93
CA ASP A 80 -8.00 6.01 15.30
C ASP A 80 -7.55 4.98 16.35
N THR A 81 -7.87 3.70 16.13
CA THR A 81 -7.74 2.63 17.14
C THR A 81 -6.78 1.53 16.72
N ARG A 82 -6.31 1.53 15.46
CA ARG A 82 -5.51 0.43 14.92
C ARG A 82 -4.27 0.90 14.16
N ALA A 83 -3.23 0.08 14.22
CA ALA A 83 -2.00 0.25 13.46
C ALA A 83 -1.56 -1.06 12.80
N ALA A 84 -0.94 -0.96 11.63
CA ALA A 84 -0.29 -2.07 10.95
C ALA A 84 1.16 -2.18 11.42
N ARG A 85 1.62 -3.39 11.76
CA ARG A 85 3.03 -3.66 12.07
C ARG A 85 3.77 -3.96 10.78
N VAL A 86 4.78 -3.14 10.47
CA VAL A 86 5.59 -3.25 9.25
C VAL A 86 7.07 -3.26 9.59
N HIS A 87 7.90 -3.80 8.70
CA HIS A 87 9.35 -3.73 8.87
C HIS A 87 9.87 -2.32 8.59
N SER A 88 11.02 -1.96 9.15
CA SER A 88 11.58 -0.62 8.97
C SER A 88 11.91 -0.29 7.51
N ASN A 89 12.25 -1.29 6.69
CA ASN A 89 12.46 -1.11 5.25
C ASN A 89 11.16 -0.89 4.46
N GLU A 90 9.98 -1.08 5.08
CA GLU A 90 8.64 -0.91 4.50
C GLU A 90 8.00 0.44 4.87
N VAL A 91 8.74 1.32 5.57
CA VAL A 91 8.28 2.66 5.94
C VAL A 91 8.88 3.70 5.00
N PHE A 92 8.04 4.49 4.34
CA PHE A 92 8.42 5.48 3.33
C PHE A 92 8.02 6.89 3.75
N THR A 93 8.75 7.88 3.27
CA THR A 93 8.24 9.27 3.27
C THR A 93 7.20 9.44 2.15
N VAL A 94 6.44 10.54 2.20
CA VAL A 94 5.47 10.89 1.17
C VAL A 94 6.10 10.98 -0.23
N ASP A 95 7.31 11.50 -0.36
CA ASP A 95 7.98 11.68 -1.66
C ASP A 95 8.35 10.33 -2.30
N GLU A 96 8.82 9.39 -1.48
CA GLU A 96 9.11 8.03 -1.93
C GLU A 96 7.82 7.27 -2.26
N ALA A 97 6.81 7.35 -1.39
CA ALA A 97 5.51 6.72 -1.63
C ALA A 97 4.85 7.27 -2.91
N ALA A 98 4.94 8.58 -3.16
CA ALA A 98 4.44 9.20 -4.39
C ALA A 98 5.13 8.63 -5.64
N THR A 99 6.43 8.37 -5.57
CA THR A 99 7.18 7.74 -6.67
C THR A 99 6.71 6.31 -6.94
N ILE A 100 6.43 5.53 -5.89
CA ILE A 100 5.88 4.17 -5.99
C ILE A 100 4.49 4.22 -6.64
N PHE A 101 3.62 5.10 -6.17
CA PHE A 101 2.27 5.31 -6.70
C PHE A 101 2.28 5.74 -8.17
N TYR A 102 3.15 6.67 -8.53
CA TYR A 102 3.29 7.14 -9.91
C TYR A 102 3.73 6.01 -10.84
N THR A 103 4.66 5.17 -10.38
CA THR A 103 5.12 4.02 -11.14
C THR A 103 4.02 2.98 -11.35
N TYR A 104 3.27 2.68 -10.29
CA TYR A 104 2.11 1.80 -10.39
C TYR A 104 1.04 2.35 -11.32
N TYR A 105 0.75 3.65 -11.26
CA TYR A 105 -0.19 4.30 -12.17
C TYR A 105 0.20 4.11 -13.65
N LEU A 106 1.50 4.15 -13.96
CA LEU A 106 2.00 3.99 -15.33
C LEU A 106 2.08 2.53 -15.79
N THR A 107 2.29 1.58 -14.88
CA THR A 107 2.74 0.21 -15.24
C THR A 107 1.91 -0.91 -14.63
N ASP A 108 0.96 -0.60 -13.76
CA ASP A 108 0.20 -1.55 -12.93
C ASP A 108 1.10 -2.48 -12.09
N ASN A 109 2.34 -2.06 -11.81
CA ASN A 109 3.34 -2.86 -11.11
C ASN A 109 4.21 -2.01 -10.19
N VAL A 110 4.90 -2.66 -9.25
CA VAL A 110 5.93 -2.05 -8.41
C VAL A 110 7.28 -2.22 -9.11
N SER A 111 7.88 -1.13 -9.58
CA SER A 111 9.20 -1.22 -10.24
C SER A 111 10.30 -1.56 -9.24
N GLN A 112 11.31 -2.26 -9.73
CA GLN A 112 12.59 -2.43 -9.05
C GLN A 112 13.19 -1.06 -8.66
N PRO A 113 13.90 -0.97 -7.53
CA PRO A 113 14.50 -2.07 -6.77
C PRO A 113 13.69 -2.55 -5.55
N TYR A 114 12.39 -2.23 -5.45
CA TYR A 114 11.58 -2.65 -4.30
C TYR A 114 11.34 -4.16 -4.26
N VAL A 115 11.18 -4.68 -3.05
CA VAL A 115 10.81 -6.07 -2.75
C VAL A 115 9.38 -6.13 -2.23
N LEU A 116 8.73 -7.28 -2.41
CA LEU A 116 7.35 -7.51 -1.99
C LEU A 116 7.32 -8.61 -0.92
N ARG A 117 6.76 -8.30 0.25
CA ARG A 117 6.46 -9.28 1.29
C ARG A 117 4.97 -9.61 1.24
N GLU A 118 4.65 -10.86 0.93
CA GLU A 118 3.26 -11.32 0.87
C GLU A 118 2.59 -11.25 2.25
N LEU A 119 1.35 -10.77 2.30
CA LEU A 119 0.52 -10.71 3.50
C LEU A 119 -0.44 -11.89 3.54
N ASP A 120 -0.42 -12.61 4.67
CA ASP A 120 -1.38 -13.67 4.95
C ASP A 120 -2.71 -13.07 5.41
N LEU A 121 -3.67 -12.99 4.49
CA LEU A 121 -5.01 -12.43 4.76
C LEU A 121 -5.85 -13.29 5.72
N SER A 122 -5.39 -14.49 6.09
CA SER A 122 -6.05 -15.30 7.13
C SER A 122 -5.68 -14.86 8.55
N GLN A 123 -4.66 -14.00 8.70
CA GLN A 123 -4.19 -13.46 9.97
C GLN A 123 -4.71 -12.04 10.20
N GLU A 124 -4.73 -11.62 11.46
CA GLU A 124 -5.02 -10.23 11.80
C GLU A 124 -3.80 -9.35 11.48
N LEU A 125 -3.92 -8.50 10.45
CA LEU A 125 -2.82 -7.71 9.89
C LEU A 125 -2.57 -6.37 10.60
N SER A 126 -3.37 -6.06 11.60
CA SER A 126 -3.23 -4.84 12.41
C SER A 126 -3.46 -5.16 13.87
N GLU A 127 -3.07 -4.25 14.74
CA GLU A 127 -3.27 -4.37 16.19
C GLU A 127 -3.85 -3.09 16.76
N LEU A 128 -4.34 -3.18 18.00
CA LEU A 128 -4.84 -2.01 18.73
C LEU A 128 -3.67 -1.05 19.02
N ARG A 129 -3.91 0.23 18.76
CA ARG A 129 -2.99 1.35 18.99
C ARG A 129 -3.20 1.97 20.37
#